data_AF-A0A2E4GHS9-F1
#
_entry.id   AF-A0A2E4GHS9-F1
#
_cell.length_a   1.000
_cell.length_b   1.000
_cell.length_c   1.000
_cell.angle_alpha   90.00
_cell.angle_beta   90.00
_cell.angle_gamma   90.00
#
_symmetry.space_group_name_H-M   'P 1'
#
loop_
_entity.id
_entity.type
_entity.pdbx_description
1 polymer ?
#
loop_
_entity_poly.entity_id
_entity_poly.type
_entity_poly.pdbx_seq_one_letter_code
_entity_poly.pdbx_strand_id
1 'polypeptide(L)'
;MVFSVQQIKYEFLAYIKEFGGDFEDYFVGISSDPKKALFEDHCVDKEKDPWLYKQALTFSAVQTVQNYFLDRLGTDGLIVKMGDENTDCIYIYKKSSETNP
;
A
#
# COMPACT_ATOMS: atom_id res chain seq x y z
N MET A 1 -9.59 0.14 12.96
CA MET A 1 -8.65 -0.60 13.83
C MET A 1 -7.25 -0.20 13.40
N VAL A 2 -6.40 0.18 14.35
CA VAL A 2 -5.05 0.67 14.05
C VAL A 2 -4.05 -0.47 14.18
N PHE A 3 -3.13 -0.60 13.23
CA PHE A 3 -2.17 -1.69 13.15
C PHE A 3 -0.74 -1.23 13.45
N SER A 4 0.05 -2.11 14.04
CA SER A 4 1.49 -1.89 14.20
C SER A 4 2.24 -2.11 12.88
N VAL A 5 3.44 -1.54 12.76
CA VAL A 5 4.32 -1.69 11.59
C VAL A 5 4.53 -3.16 11.22
N GLN A 6 4.77 -4.02 12.21
CA GLN A 6 5.00 -5.45 11.97
C GLN A 6 3.75 -6.16 11.46
N GLN A 7 2.58 -5.83 12.01
CA GLN A 7 1.31 -6.41 11.53
C GLN A 7 1.02 -6.00 10.09
N ILE A 8 1.19 -4.73 9.73
CA ILE A 8 0.95 -4.27 8.36
C ILE A 8 1.90 -4.98 7.39
N LYS A 9 3.20 -5.08 7.72
CA LYS A 9 4.17 -5.82 6.90
C LYS A 9 3.76 -7.27 6.69
N TYR A 10 3.36 -7.95 7.76
CA TYR A 10 2.91 -9.34 7.69
C TYR A 10 1.67 -9.48 6.81
N GLU A 11 0.65 -8.64 7.02
CA GLU A 11 -0.59 -8.66 6.24
C GLU A 11 -0.31 -8.43 4.75
N PHE A 12 0.52 -7.46 4.39
CA PHE A 12 0.87 -7.18 3.00
C PHE A 12 1.66 -8.33 2.38
N LEU A 13 2.62 -8.91 3.10
CA LEU A 13 3.37 -10.08 2.62
C LEU A 13 2.48 -11.31 2.45
N ALA A 14 1.57 -11.55 3.38
CA ALA A 14 0.58 -12.62 3.28
C ALA A 14 -0.33 -12.40 2.07
N TYR A 15 -0.76 -11.16 1.85
CA TYR A 15 -1.61 -10.77 0.72
C TYR A 15 -0.90 -10.98 -0.63
N ILE A 16 0.34 -10.50 -0.78
CA ILE A 16 1.16 -10.76 -1.98
C ILE A 16 1.32 -12.26 -2.22
N LYS A 17 1.58 -13.04 -1.15
CA LYS A 17 1.72 -14.48 -1.25
C LYS A 17 0.42 -15.19 -1.66
N GLU A 18 -0.72 -14.69 -1.21
CA GLU A 18 -2.05 -15.25 -1.53
C GLU A 18 -2.40 -15.04 -3.02
N PHE A 19 -2.16 -13.84 -3.55
CA PHE A 19 -2.52 -13.48 -4.92
C PHE A 19 -1.40 -13.72 -5.95
N GLY A 20 -0.17 -13.98 -5.49
CA GLY A 20 1.00 -14.29 -6.30
C GLY A 20 1.46 -13.14 -7.22
N GLY A 21 2.55 -13.38 -7.96
CA GLY A 21 3.24 -12.35 -8.74
C GLY A 21 4.53 -11.92 -8.05
N ASP A 22 5.32 -11.12 -8.76
CA ASP A 22 6.56 -10.57 -8.25
C ASP A 22 6.29 -9.29 -7.46
N PHE A 23 7.22 -8.89 -6.58
CA PHE A 23 7.04 -7.66 -5.79
C PHE A 23 6.87 -6.42 -6.67
N GLU A 24 7.54 -6.38 -7.82
CA GLU A 24 7.45 -5.30 -8.81
C GLU A 24 6.05 -5.17 -9.44
N ASP A 25 5.23 -6.22 -9.39
CA ASP A 25 3.83 -6.18 -9.86
C ASP A 25 2.91 -5.42 -8.88
N TYR A 26 3.38 -5.14 -7.67
CA TYR A 26 2.60 -4.47 -6.64
C TYR A 26 3.02 -3.02 -6.48
N PHE A 27 2.04 -2.16 -6.21
CA PHE A 27 2.23 -0.76 -5.92
C PHE A 27 1.90 -0.48 -4.46
N VAL A 28 2.77 0.25 -3.75
CA VAL A 28 2.59 0.63 -2.34
C VAL A 28 2.59 2.15 -2.19
N GLY A 29 1.49 2.68 -1.66
CA GLY A 29 1.31 4.12 -1.43
C GLY A 29 0.81 4.45 -0.03
N ILE A 30 0.96 5.71 0.36
CA ILE A 30 0.45 6.27 1.62
C ILE A 30 -0.57 7.35 1.27
N SER A 31 -1.69 7.39 1.97
CA SER A 31 -2.73 8.39 1.78
C SER A 31 -3.48 8.66 3.09
N SER A 32 -4.16 9.80 3.19
CA SER A 32 -5.17 10.06 4.22
C SER A 32 -6.55 9.49 3.85
N ASP A 33 -6.81 9.30 2.56
CA ASP A 33 -7.99 8.59 2.04
C ASP A 33 -7.53 7.48 1.08
N PRO A 34 -7.26 6.27 1.59
CA PRO A 34 -6.78 5.17 0.77
C PRO A 34 -7.83 4.68 -0.22
N LYS A 35 -9.13 4.87 0.05
CA LYS A 35 -10.18 4.43 -0.89
C LYS A 35 -10.20 5.33 -2.12
N LYS A 36 -10.15 6.63 -1.92
CA LYS A 36 -10.02 7.58 -3.03
C LYS A 36 -8.75 7.29 -3.84
N ALA A 37 -7.61 7.13 -3.17
CA ALA A 37 -6.35 6.83 -3.84
C ALA A 37 -6.43 5.54 -4.68
N LEU A 38 -6.92 4.45 -4.10
CA LEU A 38 -7.04 3.17 -4.80
C LEU A 38 -8.00 3.26 -6.00
N PHE A 39 -9.21 3.79 -5.80
CA PHE A 39 -10.30 3.58 -6.76
C PHE A 39 -10.53 4.76 -7.71
N GLU A 40 -10.15 5.97 -7.30
CA GLU A 40 -10.31 7.17 -8.12
C GLU A 40 -8.99 7.57 -8.78
N ASP A 41 -7.88 7.58 -8.03
CA ASP A 41 -6.59 8.05 -8.55
C ASP A 41 -5.83 6.95 -9.32
N HIS A 42 -5.80 5.73 -8.77
CA HIS A 42 -5.10 4.58 -9.38
C HIS A 42 -6.02 3.67 -10.21
N CYS A 43 -7.32 3.96 -10.27
CA CYS A 43 -8.32 3.19 -11.04
C CYS A 43 -8.36 1.68 -10.74
N VAL A 44 -8.05 1.28 -9.50
CA VAL A 44 -8.10 -0.13 -9.06
C VAL A 44 -9.54 -0.64 -9.13
N ASP A 45 -9.76 -1.77 -9.80
CA ASP A 45 -11.06 -2.41 -9.83
C ASP A 45 -11.32 -3.12 -8.49
N LYS A 46 -12.34 -2.65 -7.76
CA LYS A 46 -12.70 -3.16 -6.43
C LYS A 46 -13.00 -4.66 -6.42
N GLU A 47 -13.52 -5.19 -7.52
CA GLU A 47 -14.01 -6.57 -7.61
C GLU A 47 -13.00 -7.49 -8.29
N LYS A 48 -12.18 -6.97 -9.20
CA LYS A 48 -11.22 -7.78 -9.97
C LYS A 48 -9.79 -7.70 -9.45
N ASP A 49 -9.34 -6.54 -9.03
CA ASP A 49 -7.93 -6.32 -8.69
C ASP A 49 -7.66 -6.63 -7.21
N PRO A 50 -6.56 -7.32 -6.89
CA PRO A 50 -6.14 -7.48 -5.51
C PRO A 50 -5.68 -6.15 -4.90
N TRP A 51 -6.37 -5.69 -3.85
CA TRP A 51 -6.00 -4.50 -3.09
C TRP A 51 -6.23 -4.67 -1.60
N LEU A 52 -5.45 -3.95 -0.80
CA LEU A 52 -5.57 -3.90 0.65
C LEU A 52 -5.11 -2.54 1.16
N TYR A 53 -5.77 -2.02 2.19
CA TYR A 53 -5.25 -0.87 2.94
C TYR A 53 -5.34 -1.12 4.44
N LYS A 54 -4.44 -0.47 5.19
CA LYS A 54 -4.40 -0.52 6.65
C LYS A 54 -4.06 0.86 7.20
N GLN A 55 -4.65 1.18 8.35
CA GLN A 55 -4.35 2.39 9.10
C GLN A 55 -3.32 2.08 10.19
N ALA A 56 -2.28 2.89 10.31
CA ALA A 56 -1.29 2.84 11.38
C ALA A 56 -1.52 3.97 12.40
N LEU A 57 -0.75 3.96 13.48
CA LEU A 57 -0.87 4.93 14.57
C LEU A 57 -0.30 6.31 14.22
N THR A 58 0.62 6.37 13.26
CA THR A 58 1.34 7.59 12.89
C THR A 58 1.79 7.52 11.43
N PHE A 59 2.01 8.69 10.82
CA PHE A 59 2.67 8.80 9.51
C PHE A 59 4.04 8.09 9.47
N SER A 60 4.84 8.23 10.54
CA SER A 60 6.15 7.56 10.64
C SER A 60 6.04 6.03 10.56
N ALA A 61 4.97 5.46 11.13
CA ALA A 61 4.72 4.02 11.05
C ALA A 61 4.42 3.57 9.61
N VAL A 62 3.52 4.26 8.89
CA VAL A 62 3.24 3.93 7.47
C VAL A 62 4.46 4.15 6.59
N GLN A 63 5.24 5.21 6.82
CA GLN A 63 6.49 5.46 6.09
C GLN A 63 7.51 4.33 6.31
N THR A 64 7.62 3.81 7.53
CA THR A 64 8.49 2.66 7.83
C THR A 64 8.07 1.39 7.09
N VAL A 65 6.76 1.21 6.88
CA VAL A 65 6.24 0.10 6.08
C VAL A 65 6.52 0.33 4.60
N GLN A 66 6.21 1.52 4.06
CA GLN A 66 6.44 1.84 2.65
C GLN A 66 7.91 1.67 2.26
N ASN A 67 8.85 2.24 3.02
CA ASN A 67 10.28 2.10 2.75
C ASN A 67 10.73 0.63 2.76
N TYR A 68 10.12 -0.21 3.57
CA TYR A 68 10.44 -1.64 3.57
C TYR A 68 10.01 -2.32 2.25
N PHE A 69 8.82 -2.02 1.73
CA PHE A 69 8.36 -2.63 0.48
C PHE A 69 9.10 -2.06 -0.75
N LEU A 70 9.30 -0.75 -0.81
CA LEU A 70 10.02 -0.11 -1.91
C LEU A 70 11.51 -0.48 -1.90
N ASP A 71 12.23 -0.20 -0.80
CA ASP A 71 13.70 -0.31 -0.79
C ASP A 71 14.20 -1.74 -0.59
N ARG A 72 13.45 -2.61 0.10
CA ARG A 72 13.91 -3.98 0.41
C ARG A 72 13.32 -5.04 -0.49
N LEU A 73 12.08 -4.87 -0.93
CA LEU A 73 11.37 -5.87 -1.74
C LEU A 73 11.25 -5.46 -3.21
N GLY A 74 11.48 -4.18 -3.54
CA GLY A 74 11.42 -3.69 -4.91
C GLY A 74 9.99 -3.56 -5.43
N THR A 75 9.00 -3.30 -4.57
CA THR A 75 7.67 -2.96 -5.05
C THR A 75 7.67 -1.61 -5.74
N ASP A 76 6.70 -1.37 -6.61
CA ASP A 76 6.46 -0.05 -7.18
C ASP A 76 5.82 0.89 -6.15
N GLY A 77 5.93 2.19 -6.37
CA GLY A 77 5.37 3.20 -5.47
C GLY A 77 6.15 4.50 -5.44
N LEU A 78 5.48 5.55 -4.95
CA LEU A 78 6.07 6.87 -4.78
C LEU A 78 6.43 7.09 -3.31
N ILE A 79 7.72 7.30 -3.02
CA ILE A 79 8.21 7.58 -1.66
C ILE A 79 7.55 8.86 -1.14
N VAL A 80 6.73 8.72 -0.10
CA VAL A 80 6.10 9.85 0.57
C VAL A 80 7.00 10.30 1.72
N LYS A 81 7.68 11.44 1.54
CA LYS A 81 8.62 11.98 2.54
C LYS A 81 7.96 12.86 3.59
N MET A 82 6.82 13.47 3.26
CA MET A 82 6.10 14.40 4.11
C MET A 82 4.62 14.00 4.15
N GLY A 83 4.05 14.08 5.34
CA GLY A 83 2.65 13.79 5.63
C GLY A 83 2.29 14.39 6.98
N ASP A 84 0.99 14.58 7.21
CA ASP A 84 0.45 15.09 8.47
C ASP A 84 -0.03 13.93 9.36
N GLU A 85 -0.66 14.26 10.50
CA GLU A 85 -1.27 13.28 11.40
C GLU A 85 -2.43 12.49 10.78
N ASN A 86 -3.02 12.99 9.69
CA ASN A 86 -4.11 12.33 8.96
C ASN A 86 -3.59 11.40 7.85
N THR A 87 -2.31 11.50 7.51
CA THR A 87 -1.65 10.68 6.48
C THR A 87 -1.18 9.37 7.12
N ASP A 88 -2.08 8.62 7.75
CA ASP A 88 -1.76 7.45 8.57
C ASP A 88 -2.19 6.12 7.94
N CYS A 89 -2.67 6.15 6.70
CA CYS A 89 -3.06 4.95 5.97
C CYS A 89 -2.04 4.58 4.89
N ILE A 90 -1.74 3.28 4.80
CA ILE A 90 -0.93 2.70 3.74
C ILE A 90 -1.78 1.70 2.97
N TYR A 91 -1.61 1.68 1.66
CA TYR A 91 -2.31 0.79 0.76
C TYR A 91 -1.33 0.06 -0.16
N ILE A 92 -1.78 -1.09 -0.61
CA ILE A 92 -1.11 -1.91 -1.61
C ILE A 92 -2.16 -2.39 -2.61
N TYR A 93 -1.81 -2.43 -3.88
CA TYR A 93 -2.59 -3.11 -4.90
C TYR A 93 -1.67 -3.79 -5.91
N LYS A 94 -2.19 -4.83 -6.56
CA LYS A 94 -1.52 -5.46 -7.70
C LYS A 94 -1.85 -4.68 -8.96
N LYS A 95 -0.83 -4.27 -9.70
CA LYS A 95 -0.99 -3.55 -10.96
C LYS A 95 -1.68 -4.46 -11.99
N SER A 96 -2.62 -3.89 -12.71
CA SER A 96 -3.30 -4.49 -13.86
C SER A 96 -3.21 -3.55 -15.06
N SER A 97 -3.65 -4.00 -16.23
CA SER A 97 -3.67 -3.16 -17.44
C SER A 97 -4.58 -1.93 -17.32
N GLU A 98 -5.48 -1.91 -16.33
CA GLU A 98 -6.43 -0.82 -16.07
C GLU A 98 -5.93 0.15 -14.99
N THR A 99 -4.99 -0.28 -14.15
CA THR A 99 -4.44 0.56 -13.06
C THR A 99 -3.43 1.59 -13.55
N ASN A 100 -3.35 2.72 -12.86
CA ASN A 100 -2.38 3.78 -13.11
C ASN A 100 -1.40 3.93 -11.93
N PRO A 101 -0.21 3.31 -11.95
CA PRO A 101 0.80 3.43 -10.89
C PRO A 101 1.39 4.84 -10.76
#